data_AF-A0A662NZW7-F1
#
_entry.id   AF-A0A662NZW7-F1
#
_cell.length_a   1.000
_cell.length_b   1.000
_cell.length_c   1.000
_cell.angle_alpha   90.00
_cell.angle_beta   90.00
_cell.angle_gamma   90.00
#
_symmetry.space_group_name_H-M   'P 1'
#
loop_
_entity.id
_entity.type
_entity.pdbx_description
1 polymer ?
#
loop_
_entity_poly.entity_id
_entity_poly.type
_entity_poly.pdbx_seq_one_letter_code
_entity_poly.pdbx_strand_id
1 'polypeptide(L)'
;MGYSRKVLQYFLHPKNVGEIDNPSVTAKAGSPACGDMIKLYLKIEDERIVDAKFKSYGCAANIATASILTEMIIGKSVEDVKKIKFKDIVEA
;
A
#
# COMPACT_ATOMS: atom_id res chain seq x y z
N MET A 1 -22.29 6.52 -10.13
CA MET A 1 -21.74 5.91 -8.90
C MET A 1 -20.81 4.78 -9.35
N GLY A 2 -19.50 4.96 -9.21
CA GLY A 2 -18.51 4.06 -9.79
C GLY A 2 -17.10 4.45 -9.35
N TYR A 3 -16.16 3.54 -9.48
CA TYR A 3 -14.76 3.81 -9.17
C TYR A 3 -14.23 4.95 -10.03
N SER A 4 -13.36 5.78 -9.44
CA SER A 4 -12.64 6.77 -10.22
C SER A 4 -11.75 6.06 -11.25
N ARG A 5 -11.48 6.73 -12.38
CA ARG A 5 -10.60 6.18 -13.43
C ARG A 5 -9.24 5.78 -12.86
N LYS A 6 -8.78 6.50 -11.84
CA LYS A 6 -7.54 6.23 -11.11
C LYS A 6 -7.61 4.95 -10.30
N VAL A 7 -8.68 4.76 -9.50
CA VAL A 7 -8.87 3.52 -8.74
C VAL A 7 -8.94 2.32 -9.68
N LEU A 8 -9.63 2.45 -10.82
CA LEU A 8 -9.67 1.39 -11.83
C LEU A 8 -8.29 1.09 -12.41
N GLN A 9 -7.49 2.12 -12.72
CA GLN A 9 -6.14 1.93 -13.25
C GLN A 9 -5.26 1.16 -12.25
N TYR A 10 -5.23 1.57 -10.99
CA TYR A 10 -4.41 0.91 -9.97
C TYR A 10 -4.95 -0.48 -9.59
N PHE A 11 -6.25 -0.73 -9.76
CA PHE A 11 -6.81 -2.06 -9.61
C PHE A 11 -6.43 -2.99 -10.78
N LEU A 12 -6.49 -2.50 -12.03
CA LEU A 12 -6.17 -3.29 -13.22
C LEU A 12 -4.67 -3.51 -13.39
N HIS A 13 -3.85 -2.54 -12.98
CA HIS A 13 -2.39 -2.57 -13.07
C HIS A 13 -1.74 -2.19 -11.73
N PRO A 14 -1.94 -3.00 -10.68
CA PRO A 14 -1.38 -2.71 -9.37
C PRO A 14 0.15 -2.80 -9.42
N LYS A 15 0.80 -1.87 -8.73
CA LYS A 15 2.25 -1.79 -8.55
C LYS A 15 2.62 -2.49 -7.27
N ASN A 16 3.87 -2.96 -7.17
CA ASN A 16 4.43 -3.48 -5.92
C ASN A 16 3.67 -4.65 -5.28
N VAL A 17 2.94 -5.45 -6.08
CA VAL A 17 2.28 -6.66 -5.59
C VAL A 17 3.33 -7.74 -5.33
N GLY A 18 3.29 -8.33 -4.15
CA GLY A 18 4.15 -9.45 -3.77
C GLY A 18 4.66 -9.39 -2.34
N GLU A 19 5.78 -10.06 -2.11
CA GLU A 19 6.47 -10.13 -0.82
C GLU A 19 7.92 -9.69 -1.00
N ILE A 20 8.51 -9.23 0.10
CA ILE A 20 9.94 -8.93 0.20
C ILE A 20 10.57 -10.07 1.00
N ASP A 21 11.70 -10.59 0.54
CA ASP A 21 12.51 -11.54 1.29
C ASP A 21 13.23 -10.81 2.44
N ASN A 22 13.16 -11.36 3.66
CA ASN A 22 13.72 -10.74 4.87
C ASN A 22 13.35 -9.23 5.03
N PRO A 23 12.05 -8.91 5.13
CA PRO A 23 11.58 -7.53 5.30
C PRO A 23 11.99 -6.99 6.67
N SER A 24 12.26 -5.69 6.75
CA SER A 24 12.53 -5.03 8.03
C SER A 24 11.25 -4.96 8.88
N VAL A 25 10.10 -4.76 8.25
CA VAL A 25 8.80 -4.70 8.92
C VAL A 25 7.73 -5.41 8.08
N THR A 26 6.84 -6.14 8.75
CA THR A 26 5.59 -6.62 8.15
C THR A 26 4.41 -6.16 8.98
N ALA A 27 3.37 -5.66 8.31
CA ALA A 27 2.12 -5.27 8.96
C ALA A 27 0.94 -5.96 8.27
N LYS A 28 -0.08 -6.32 9.04
CA LYS A 28 -1.35 -6.84 8.52
C LYS A 28 -2.47 -5.98 9.05
N ALA A 29 -3.41 -5.63 8.19
CA ALA A 29 -4.63 -4.92 8.55
C ALA A 29 -5.79 -5.50 7.75
N GLY A 30 -6.98 -5.52 8.33
CA GLY A 30 -8.16 -6.06 7.66
C GLY A 30 -9.34 -6.11 8.61
N SER A 31 -10.53 -6.29 8.05
CA SER A 31 -11.76 -6.43 8.82
C SER A 31 -12.44 -7.76 8.47
N PRO A 32 -12.69 -8.64 9.45
CA PRO A 32 -13.45 -9.86 9.25
C PRO A 32 -14.86 -9.61 8.67
N ALA A 33 -15.43 -8.43 8.92
CA ALA A 33 -16.79 -8.09 8.51
C ALA A 33 -16.94 -7.86 6.99
N CYS A 34 -15.90 -7.36 6.32
CA CYS A 34 -15.92 -7.15 4.86
C CYS A 34 -15.05 -8.15 4.09
N GLY A 35 -14.26 -8.96 4.79
CA GLY A 35 -13.34 -9.93 4.19
C GLY A 35 -12.10 -9.30 3.55
N ASP A 36 -11.95 -7.97 3.63
CA ASP A 36 -10.76 -7.28 3.14
C ASP A 36 -9.58 -7.50 4.10
N MET A 37 -8.46 -7.92 3.54
CA MET A 37 -7.20 -8.14 4.25
C MET A 37 -6.03 -7.64 3.41
N ILE A 38 -5.16 -6.85 4.01
CA ILE A 38 -3.91 -6.38 3.42
C ILE A 38 -2.74 -6.79 4.31
N LYS A 39 -1.65 -7.23 3.69
CA LYS A 39 -0.36 -7.45 4.30
C LYS A 39 0.68 -6.61 3.57
N LEU A 40 1.35 -5.73 4.30
CA LEU A 40 2.44 -4.88 3.84
C LEU A 40 3.78 -5.46 4.27
N TYR A 41 4.76 -5.34 3.40
CA TYR A 41 6.15 -5.71 3.58
C TYR A 41 6.98 -4.47 3.28
N LEU A 42 7.80 -4.04 4.23
CA LEU A 42 8.67 -2.88 4.07
C LEU A 42 10.12 -3.28 4.31
N LYS A 43 11.00 -2.84 3.43
CA LYS A 43 12.45 -2.86 3.62
C LYS A 43 12.90 -1.45 3.97
N ILE A 44 13.57 -1.31 5.10
CA ILE A 44 14.05 -0.04 5.63
C ILE A 44 15.57 -0.13 5.80
N GLU A 45 16.26 0.85 5.24
CA GLU A 45 17.72 1.05 5.35
C GLU A 45 17.96 2.54 5.65
N ASP A 46 18.82 2.86 6.61
CA ASP A 46 19.14 4.24 7.02
C ASP A 46 17.90 5.13 7.22
N GLU A 47 16.89 4.61 7.92
CA GLU A 47 15.61 5.28 8.20
C GLU A 47 14.79 5.67 6.95
N ARG A 48 15.08 5.06 5.79
CA ARG A 48 14.35 5.24 4.54
C ARG A 48 13.75 3.94 4.04
N ILE A 49 12.57 4.04 3.43
CA ILE A 49 11.93 2.88 2.81
C ILE A 49 12.55 2.66 1.44
N VAL A 50 13.31 1.57 1.28
CA VAL A 50 13.98 1.24 0.01
C VAL A 50 13.16 0.32 -0.88
N ASP A 51 12.28 -0.49 -0.27
CA ASP A 51 11.29 -1.31 -1.00
C ASP A 51 10.03 -1.46 -0.15
N ALA A 52 8.89 -1.47 -0.82
CA ALA A 52 7.59 -1.71 -0.21
C ALA A 52 6.77 -2.59 -1.15
N LYS A 53 6.22 -3.67 -0.61
CA LYS A 53 5.32 -4.56 -1.35
C LYS A 53 4.10 -4.93 -0.52
N PHE A 54 3.06 -5.36 -1.21
CA PHE A 54 1.83 -5.79 -0.55
C PHE A 54 1.25 -7.07 -1.14
N LYS A 55 0.55 -7.80 -0.28
CA LYS A 55 -0.45 -8.79 -0.67
C LYS A 55 -1.78 -8.35 -0.13
N SER A 56 -2.79 -8.32 -0.99
CA SER A 56 -4.14 -7.91 -0.61
C SER A 56 -5.16 -8.89 -1.15
N TYR A 57 -6.17 -9.16 -0.33
CA TYR A 57 -7.38 -9.85 -0.71
C TYR A 57 -8.54 -8.93 -0.37
N GLY A 58 -9.47 -8.72 -1.31
CA GLY A 58 -10.59 -7.83 -1.07
C GLY A 58 -11.05 -7.04 -2.29
N CYS A 59 -11.75 -5.94 -2.02
CA CYS A 59 -12.36 -5.09 -3.03
C CYS A 59 -11.32 -4.31 -3.88
N ALA A 60 -11.75 -3.84 -5.06
CA ALA A 60 -10.90 -3.10 -5.99
C ALA A 60 -10.32 -1.81 -5.37
N ALA A 61 -11.06 -1.16 -4.47
CA ALA A 61 -10.57 -0.01 -3.72
C ALA A 61 -9.39 -0.37 -2.82
N ASN A 62 -9.48 -1.50 -2.09
CA ASN A 62 -8.42 -1.94 -1.19
C ASN A 62 -7.10 -2.21 -1.95
N ILE A 63 -7.19 -2.90 -3.09
CA ILE A 63 -6.03 -3.18 -3.95
C ILE A 63 -5.44 -1.88 -4.53
N ALA A 64 -6.28 -0.97 -5.01
CA ALA A 64 -5.82 0.30 -5.57
C ALA A 64 -5.14 1.18 -4.51
N THR A 65 -5.74 1.32 -3.33
CA THR A 65 -5.17 2.09 -2.21
C THR A 65 -3.83 1.50 -1.76
N ALA A 66 -3.72 0.17 -1.67
CA ALA A 66 -2.48 -0.50 -1.35
C ALA A 66 -1.37 -0.18 -2.36
N SER A 67 -1.69 -0.23 -3.65
CA SER A 67 -0.76 0.08 -4.73
C SER A 67 -0.28 1.52 -4.70
N ILE A 68 -1.19 2.48 -4.52
CA ILE A 68 -0.85 3.91 -4.46
C ILE A 68 0.04 4.17 -3.24
N LEU A 69 -0.33 3.59 -2.09
CA LEU A 69 0.44 3.75 -0.85
C LEU A 69 1.87 3.24 -1.02
N THR A 70 2.06 2.03 -1.54
CA THR A 70 3.41 1.46 -1.72
C THR A 70 4.26 2.30 -2.67
N GLU A 71 3.69 2.84 -3.75
CA GLU A 71 4.42 3.71 -4.67
C GLU A 71 4.81 5.04 -4.00
N MET A 72 3.91 5.61 -3.19
CA MET A 72 4.11 6.88 -2.52
C MET A 72 5.21 6.84 -1.45
N ILE A 73 5.35 5.72 -0.73
CA ILE A 73 6.23 5.63 0.44
C ILE A 73 7.67 5.22 0.11
N ILE A 74 7.90 4.55 -1.03
CA ILE A 74 9.25 4.16 -1.46
C ILE A 74 10.10 5.41 -1.69
N GLY A 75 11.31 5.42 -1.14
CA GLY A 75 12.26 6.54 -1.20
C GLY A 75 12.06 7.61 -0.11
N LYS A 76 10.95 7.57 0.64
CA LYS A 76 10.69 8.49 1.76
C LYS A 76 11.33 8.01 3.07
N SER A 77 11.57 8.96 3.97
CA SER A 77 11.97 8.65 5.34
C SER A 77 10.81 8.05 6.13
N VAL A 78 11.11 7.25 7.15
CA VAL A 78 10.09 6.70 8.05
C VAL A 78 9.28 7.82 8.74
N GLU A 79 9.93 8.94 9.06
CA GLU A 79 9.25 10.09 9.67
C GLU A 79 8.26 10.78 8.73
N ASP A 80 8.58 10.90 7.44
CA ASP A 80 7.67 11.47 6.45
C ASP A 80 6.49 10.55 6.18
N VAL A 81 6.74 9.24 6.14
CA VAL A 81 5.69 8.25 5.90
C VAL A 81 4.67 8.23 7.05
N LYS A 82 5.10 8.45 8.29
CA LYS A 82 4.19 8.58 9.45
C LYS A 82 3.21 9.76 9.35
N LYS A 83 3.51 10.76 8.52
CA LYS A 83 2.65 11.94 8.32
C LYS A 83 1.60 11.74 7.23
N ILE A 84 1.75 10.70 6.40
CA ILE A 84 0.80 10.39 5.31
C ILE A 84 -0.53 9.95 5.91
N LYS A 85 -1.60 10.60 5.47
CA LYS A 85 -2.98 10.28 5.83
C LYS A 85 -3.71 9.68 4.64
N PHE A 86 -4.85 9.08 4.92
CA PHE A 86 -5.72 8.53 3.89
C PHE A 86 -6.09 9.55 2.80
N LYS A 87 -6.29 10.81 3.18
CA LYS A 87 -6.60 11.90 2.23
C LYS A 87 -5.51 12.06 1.16
N ASP A 88 -4.24 11.98 1.56
CA ASP A 88 -3.11 12.09 0.65
C ASP A 88 -3.10 10.95 -0.37
N ILE A 89 -3.53 9.74 0.02
CA ILE A 89 -3.61 8.57 -0.86
C ILE A 89 -4.76 8.70 -1.87
N VAL A 90 -5.87 9.34 -1.48
CA VAL A 90 -7.02 9.57 -2.35
C VAL A 90 -6.74 10.68 -3.38
N GLU A 91 -5.95 11.68 -2.99
CA GLU A 91 -5.62 12.86 -3.82
C GLU A 91 -4.38 12.66 -4.70
N ALA A 92 -3.41 11.84 -4.26
CA ALA A 92 -2.20 11.50 -5.01
C ALA A 92 -2.53 10.81 -6.31
#